data_AF-M8A7J1-F1
#
_entry.id   AF-M8A7J1-F1
#
_cell.length_a   1.000
_cell.length_b   1.000
_cell.length_c   1.000
_cell.angle_alpha   90.00
_cell.angle_beta   90.00
_cell.angle_gamma   90.00
#
_symmetry.space_group_name_H-M   'P 1'
#
loop_
_entity.id
_entity.type
_entity.pdbx_description
1 polymer ?
#
loop_
_entity_poly.entity_id
_entity_poly.type
_entity_poly.pdbx_seq_one_letter_code
_entity_poly.pdbx_strand_id
1 'polypeptide(L)'
;MKEGKEDMKPEVFKALLRFAYTGLLPETRKEDQDVTCQHLLVAADRYGMRRLKLICEEKLCECINVGSAAIVLALAEQHRCEGLKKACFDFLAAPANLRAVVATEGFQHLSRSCPSLMAEVITMSLGIS
;
A
#
# COMPACT_ATOMS: atom_id res chain seq x y z
N MET A 1 22.56 -5.80 -9.57
CA MET A 1 22.70 -5.05 -10.83
C MET A 1 21.52 -4.09 -10.91
N LYS A 2 21.82 -2.78 -10.88
CA LYS A 2 20.93 -1.60 -11.00
C LYS A 2 19.93 -1.34 -9.85
N GLU A 3 20.35 -0.45 -8.94
CA GLU A 3 19.47 0.54 -8.33
C GLU A 3 18.74 1.29 -9.46
N GLY A 4 17.47 0.95 -9.68
CA GLY A 4 16.56 1.79 -10.43
C GLY A 4 16.10 2.91 -9.51
N LYS A 5 16.63 4.11 -9.68
CA LYS A 5 16.05 5.33 -9.11
C LYS A 5 14.59 5.35 -9.59
N GLU A 6 13.64 5.09 -8.71
CA GLU A 6 12.25 5.44 -9.01
C GLU A 6 12.24 6.96 -9.14
N ASP A 7 12.15 7.43 -10.37
CA ASP A 7 11.94 8.83 -10.67
C ASP A 7 10.55 9.18 -10.14
N MET A 8 10.55 9.83 -8.98
CA MET A 8 9.35 10.34 -8.35
C MET A 8 8.69 11.32 -9.32
N LYS A 9 7.42 11.06 -9.64
CA LYS A 9 6.63 11.92 -10.53
C LYS A 9 6.63 13.36 -9.97
N PRO A 10 6.77 14.40 -10.81
CA PRO A 10 6.78 15.80 -10.37
C PRO A 10 5.57 16.17 -9.50
N GLU A 11 4.40 15.62 -9.82
CA GLU A 11 3.17 15.88 -9.04
C GLU A 11 3.21 15.30 -7.63
N VAL A 12 3.84 14.13 -7.43
CA VAL A 12 4.04 13.51 -6.11
C VAL A 12 5.01 14.35 -5.28
N PHE A 13 6.09 14.83 -5.91
CA PHE A 13 7.04 15.72 -5.23
C PHE A 13 6.40 17.05 -4.85
N LYS A 14 5.59 17.63 -5.74
CA LYS A 14 4.84 18.86 -5.47
C LYS A 14 3.85 18.67 -4.33
N ALA A 15 3.15 17.53 -4.28
CA ALA A 15 2.27 17.16 -3.17
C ALA A 15 3.03 17.05 -1.84
N LEU A 16 4.19 16.39 -1.86
CA LEU A 16 5.06 16.25 -0.70
C LEU A 16 5.55 17.61 -0.18
N LEU A 17 6.01 18.49 -1.07
CA LEU A 17 6.42 19.85 -0.71
C LEU A 17 5.24 20.66 -0.14
N ARG A 18 4.07 20.60 -0.78
CA ARG A 18 2.87 21.26 -0.26
C ARG A 18 2.56 20.80 1.16
N PHE A 19 2.61 19.49 1.42
CA PHE A 19 2.40 18.98 2.77
C PHE A 19 3.49 19.46 3.74
N ALA A 20 4.76 19.48 3.34
CA ALA A 20 5.85 19.96 4.19
C ALA A 20 5.66 21.43 4.63
N TYR A 21 5.16 22.28 3.73
CA TYR A 21 4.95 23.71 4.00
C TYR A 21 3.61 24.04 4.67
N THR A 22 2.56 23.28 4.39
CA THR A 22 1.18 23.61 4.83
C THR A 22 0.58 22.63 5.82
N GLY A 23 1.16 21.43 5.94
CA GLY A 23 0.61 20.32 6.73
C GLY A 23 -0.65 19.68 6.13
N LEU A 24 -1.05 20.06 4.91
CA LEU A 24 -2.27 19.62 4.24
C LEU A 24 -1.96 18.76 3.02
N LEU A 25 -2.77 17.71 2.81
CA LEU A 25 -2.74 16.92 1.58
C LEU A 25 -3.33 17.72 0.40
N PRO A 26 -2.93 17.41 -0.85
CA PRO A 26 -3.57 17.99 -2.02
C PRO A 26 -5.03 17.53 -2.13
N GLU A 27 -5.93 18.44 -2.50
CA GLU A 27 -7.28 18.06 -2.90
C GLU A 27 -7.23 17.44 -4.30
N THR A 28 -7.17 16.12 -4.38
CA THR A 28 -7.34 15.35 -5.62
C THR A 28 -8.74 14.77 -5.71
N ARG A 29 -9.19 14.43 -6.92
CA ARG A 29 -10.45 13.71 -7.13
C ARG A 29 -10.39 12.39 -6.37
N LYS A 30 -11.50 11.96 -5.76
CA LYS A 30 -11.55 10.73 -4.95
C LYS A 30 -10.98 9.51 -5.67
N GLU A 31 -11.21 9.39 -6.98
CA GLU A 31 -10.72 8.30 -7.83
C GLU A 31 -9.19 8.26 -7.94
N ASP A 32 -8.52 9.43 -7.87
CA ASP A 32 -7.07 9.54 -7.96
C ASP A 32 -6.39 9.55 -6.58
N GLN A 33 -7.17 9.59 -5.50
CA GLN A 33 -6.64 9.68 -4.13
C GLN A 33 -5.85 8.42 -3.77
N ASP A 34 -6.29 7.24 -4.18
CA ASP A 34 -5.63 5.97 -3.85
C ASP A 34 -4.22 5.91 -4.45
N VAL A 35 -4.12 6.15 -5.76
CA VAL A 35 -2.83 6.16 -6.49
C VAL A 35 -1.92 7.26 -5.98
N THR A 36 -2.48 8.43 -5.68
CA THR A 36 -1.72 9.55 -5.09
C THR A 36 -1.20 9.17 -3.69
N CYS A 37 -2.00 8.53 -2.85
CA CYS A 37 -1.60 8.08 -1.52
C CYS A 37 -0.57 6.96 -1.57
N GLN A 38 -0.66 6.02 -2.53
CA GLN A 38 0.36 5.00 -2.74
C GLN A 38 1.72 5.63 -3.04
N HIS A 39 1.78 6.57 -4.00
CA HIS A 39 3.02 7.24 -4.34
C HIS A 39 3.53 8.16 -3.23
N LEU A 40 2.63 8.85 -2.52
CA LEU A 40 2.99 9.69 -1.38
C LEU A 40 3.50 8.86 -0.20
N LEU A 41 2.98 7.65 0.04
CA LEU A 41 3.49 6.76 1.08
C LEU A 41 4.95 6.38 0.81
N VAL A 42 5.26 5.97 -0.43
CA VAL A 42 6.64 5.66 -0.87
C VAL A 42 7.55 6.87 -0.67
N ALA A 43 7.10 8.06 -1.09
CA ALA A 43 7.87 9.29 -0.94
C ALA A 43 8.03 9.69 0.54
N ALA A 44 6.97 9.62 1.34
CA ALA A 44 6.99 9.97 2.75
C ALA A 44 7.93 9.07 3.54
N ASP A 45 7.95 7.77 3.26
CA ASP A 45 8.89 6.83 3.85
C ASP A 45 10.33 7.16 3.45
N ARG A 46 10.57 7.40 2.15
CA ARG A 46 11.90 7.79 1.61
C ARG A 46 12.47 9.06 2.24
N TYR A 47 11.63 10.06 2.52
CA TYR A 47 12.05 11.34 3.10
C TYR A 47 11.85 11.41 4.62
N GLY A 48 11.48 10.31 5.29
CA GLY A 48 11.30 10.28 6.75
C GLY A 48 10.13 11.12 7.27
N MET A 49 9.14 11.43 6.43
CA MET A 49 7.97 12.25 6.76
C MET A 49 6.89 11.42 7.46
N ARG A 50 7.16 11.02 8.71
CA ARG A 50 6.30 10.11 9.49
C ARG A 50 4.82 10.49 9.52
N ARG A 51 4.49 11.77 9.73
CA ARG A 51 3.10 12.23 9.79
C ARG A 51 2.39 12.07 8.44
N LEU A 52 3.07 12.35 7.33
CA LEU A 52 2.50 12.15 5.99
C LEU A 52 2.27 10.67 5.71
N LYS A 53 3.25 9.84 6.08
CA LYS A 53 3.17 8.38 5.93
C LYS A 53 1.93 7.81 6.64
N LEU A 54 1.72 8.19 7.90
CA LEU A 54 0.54 7.75 8.68
C LEU A 54 -0.79 8.16 8.02
N ILE A 55 -0.90 9.39 7.52
CA ILE A 55 -2.11 9.84 6.84
C ILE A 55 -2.35 9.02 5.56
N CYS A 56 -1.29 8.72 4.80
CA CYS A 56 -1.40 7.87 3.63
C CYS A 56 -1.79 6.43 3.99
N GLU A 57 -1.27 5.88 5.09
CA GLU A 57 -1.68 4.57 5.60
C GLU A 57 -3.18 4.54 5.94
N GLU A 58 -3.67 5.53 6.69
CA GLU A 58 -5.09 5.66 7.04
C GLU A 58 -5.99 5.73 5.79
N LYS A 59 -5.60 6.54 4.80
CA LYS A 59 -6.34 6.66 3.55
C LYS A 59 -6.34 5.37 2.75
N LEU A 60 -5.21 4.67 2.68
CA LEU A 60 -5.12 3.42 1.93
C LEU A 60 -5.90 2.29 2.60
N CYS A 61 -6.03 2.28 3.93
CA CYS A 61 -6.90 1.35 4.66
C CYS A 61 -8.37 1.48 4.24
N GLU A 62 -8.86 2.70 4.02
CA GLU A 62 -10.24 2.97 3.57
C GLU A 62 -10.51 2.45 2.15
N CYS A 63 -9.47 2.24 1.35
CA CYS A 63 -9.57 1.94 -0.08
C CYS A 63 -9.22 0.48 -0.42
N ILE A 64 -9.05 -0.39 0.59
CA ILE A 64 -8.79 -1.82 0.39
C ILE A 64 -10.03 -2.48 -0.23
N ASN A 65 -9.82 -3.06 -1.41
CA ASN A 65 -10.81 -3.84 -2.14
C ASN A 65 -10.09 -4.94 -2.95
N VAL A 66 -10.85 -5.75 -3.69
CA VAL A 66 -10.29 -6.88 -4.45
C VAL A 66 -9.18 -6.45 -5.42
N GLY A 67 -9.33 -5.30 -6.08
CA GLY A 67 -8.36 -4.80 -7.06
C GLY A 67 -7.13 -4.12 -6.43
N SER A 68 -7.28 -3.51 -5.26
CA SER A 68 -6.21 -2.77 -4.58
C SER A 68 -5.44 -3.59 -3.56
N ALA A 69 -6.01 -4.66 -2.99
CA ALA A 69 -5.45 -5.42 -1.87
C ALA A 69 -4.02 -5.91 -2.13
N ALA A 70 -3.72 -6.43 -3.32
CA ALA A 70 -2.38 -6.91 -3.64
C ALA A 70 -1.34 -5.77 -3.64
N ILE A 71 -1.66 -4.62 -4.24
CA ILE A 71 -0.77 -3.47 -4.30
C ILE A 71 -0.57 -2.87 -2.90
N VAL A 72 -1.65 -2.69 -2.15
CA VAL A 72 -1.61 -2.13 -0.80
C VAL A 72 -0.83 -3.04 0.16
N LEU A 73 -1.02 -4.35 0.09
CA LEU A 73 -0.27 -5.31 0.89
C LEU A 73 1.23 -5.30 0.54
N ALA A 74 1.58 -5.21 -0.75
CA ALA A 74 2.97 -5.09 -1.18
C ALA A 74 3.64 -3.81 -0.64
N LEU A 75 2.93 -2.68 -0.70
CA LEU A 75 3.42 -1.41 -0.16
C LEU A 75 3.59 -1.48 1.36
N ALA A 76 2.65 -2.11 2.06
CA ALA A 76 2.71 -2.27 3.50
C ALA A 76 3.93 -3.10 3.92
N GLU A 77 4.20 -4.20 3.23
CA GLU A 77 5.39 -5.03 3.45
C GLU A 77 6.68 -4.26 3.16
N GLN A 78 6.78 -3.65 1.98
CA GLN A 78 7.99 -2.94 1.53
C GLN A 78 8.36 -1.77 2.44
N HIS A 79 7.36 -1.02 2.90
CA HIS A 79 7.56 0.17 3.72
C HIS A 79 7.30 -0.07 5.21
N ARG A 80 7.16 -1.32 5.66
CA ARG A 80 6.96 -1.68 7.08
C ARG A 80 5.80 -0.94 7.74
N CYS A 81 4.67 -0.88 7.05
CA CYS A 81 3.44 -0.26 7.52
C CYS A 81 2.55 -1.32 8.17
N GLU A 82 2.84 -1.67 9.43
CA GLU A 82 2.17 -2.78 10.12
C GLU A 82 0.64 -2.60 10.22
N GLY A 83 0.18 -1.37 10.43
CA GLY A 83 -1.26 -1.07 10.50
C GLY A 83 -1.96 -1.36 9.16
N LEU A 84 -1.34 -0.94 8.05
CA LEU A 84 -1.84 -1.18 6.71
C LEU A 84 -1.78 -2.68 6.33
N LYS A 85 -0.69 -3.37 6.72
CA LYS A 85 -0.55 -4.82 6.53
C LYS A 85 -1.65 -5.58 7.25
N LYS A 86 -1.90 -5.22 8.51
CA LYS A 86 -3.00 -5.79 9.31
C LYS A 86 -4.36 -5.54 8.66
N ALA A 87 -4.65 -4.33 8.20
CA ALA A 87 -5.92 -4.03 7.53
C ALA A 87 -6.12 -4.88 6.26
N CYS A 88 -5.06 -5.11 5.48
CA CYS A 88 -5.11 -6.04 4.36
C CYS A 88 -5.42 -7.48 4.80
N PHE A 89 -4.78 -7.97 5.86
CA PHE A 89 -5.08 -9.31 6.39
C PHE A 89 -6.50 -9.42 6.94
N ASP A 90 -6.99 -8.41 7.65
CA ASP A 90 -8.37 -8.38 8.14
C ASP A 90 -9.37 -8.44 6.97
N PHE A 91 -9.09 -7.75 5.86
CA PHE A 91 -9.90 -7.83 4.64
C PHE A 91 -9.84 -9.23 3.98
N LEU A 92 -8.64 -9.84 3.94
CA LEU A 92 -8.39 -11.16 3.37
C LEU A 92 -8.87 -12.32 4.27
N ALA A 93 -9.15 -12.06 5.55
CA ALA A 93 -9.66 -13.08 6.47
C ALA A 93 -11.04 -13.63 6.04
N ALA A 94 -11.81 -12.84 5.28
CA ALA A 94 -13.06 -13.32 4.68
C ALA A 94 -12.77 -14.24 3.48
N PRO A 95 -13.22 -15.51 3.48
CA PRO A 95 -12.90 -16.47 2.41
C PRO A 95 -13.34 -16.03 1.01
N ALA A 96 -14.43 -15.28 0.90
CA ALA A 96 -14.90 -14.73 -0.36
C ALA A 96 -13.92 -13.68 -0.94
N ASN A 97 -13.42 -12.80 -0.08
CA ASN A 97 -12.44 -11.78 -0.46
C ASN A 97 -11.11 -12.43 -0.85
N LEU A 98 -10.62 -13.38 -0.04
CA LEU A 98 -9.38 -14.09 -0.34
C LEU A 98 -9.44 -14.78 -1.70
N ARG A 99 -10.52 -15.52 -1.98
CA ARG A 99 -10.71 -16.18 -3.29
C ARG A 99 -10.73 -15.19 -4.44
N ALA A 100 -11.44 -14.07 -4.27
CA ALA A 100 -11.51 -13.03 -5.30
C ALA A 100 -10.14 -12.38 -5.55
N VAL A 101 -9.39 -12.06 -4.49
CA VAL A 101 -8.06 -11.46 -4.59
C VAL A 101 -7.05 -12.42 -5.21
N VAL A 102 -7.05 -13.69 -4.81
CA VAL A 102 -6.14 -14.73 -5.36
C VAL A 102 -6.31 -14.90 -6.87
N ALA A 103 -7.53 -14.68 -7.39
CA ALA A 103 -7.80 -14.74 -8.82
C ALA A 103 -7.28 -13.53 -9.61
N THR A 104 -6.88 -12.44 -8.94
CA THR A 104 -6.37 -11.24 -9.61
C THR A 104 -4.94 -11.42 -10.12
N GLU A 105 -4.62 -10.82 -11.26
CA GLU A 105 -3.24 -10.77 -11.78
C GLU A 105 -2.30 -10.08 -10.78
N GLY A 106 -2.76 -9.02 -10.11
CA GLY A 106 -1.98 -8.29 -9.11
C GLY A 106 -1.50 -9.19 -7.98
N PHE A 107 -2.35 -10.09 -7.49
CA PHE A 107 -1.95 -11.04 -6.44
C PHE A 107 -1.02 -12.14 -6.96
N GLN A 108 -1.22 -12.62 -8.19
CA GLN A 108 -0.29 -13.57 -8.81
C GLN A 108 1.11 -12.96 -9.00
N HIS A 109 1.18 -11.69 -9.38
CA HIS A 109 2.42 -10.94 -9.46
C HIS A 109 3.07 -10.79 -8.08
N LEU A 110 2.30 -10.41 -7.06
CA LEU A 110 2.78 -10.31 -5.68
C LEU A 110 3.37 -11.64 -5.18
N SER A 111 2.69 -12.75 -5.46
CA SER A 111 3.15 -14.08 -5.06
C SER A 111 4.50 -14.46 -5.65
N ARG A 112 4.83 -13.98 -6.85
CA ARG A 112 6.12 -14.23 -7.51
C ARG A 112 7.21 -13.30 -6.97
N SER A 113 6.86 -12.06 -6.66
CA SER A 113 7.80 -11.04 -6.17
C SER A 113 8.14 -11.20 -4.68
N CYS A 114 7.20 -11.66 -3.86
CA CYS A 114 7.34 -11.72 -2.39
C CYS A 114 6.84 -13.07 -1.82
N PRO A 115 7.62 -14.16 -1.93
CA PRO A 115 7.20 -15.48 -1.43
C PRO A 115 7.01 -15.56 0.09
N SER A 116 7.74 -14.75 0.88
CA SER A 116 7.60 -14.70 2.34
C SER A 116 6.20 -14.24 2.76
N LEU A 117 5.71 -13.18 2.13
CA LEU A 117 4.38 -12.62 2.37
C LEU A 117 3.27 -13.64 2.03
N MET A 118 3.50 -14.50 1.04
CA MET A 118 2.57 -15.58 0.71
C MET A 118 2.50 -16.64 1.80
N ALA A 119 3.62 -16.99 2.43
CA ALA A 119 3.62 -17.90 3.56
C ALA A 119 2.80 -17.33 4.74
N GLU A 120 2.86 -16.03 4.97
CA GLU A 120 2.02 -15.35 5.97
C GLU A 120 0.53 -15.41 5.62
N VAL A 121 0.15 -15.11 4.38
CA VAL A 121 -1.27 -15.21 3.92
C VAL A 121 -1.81 -16.63 4.12
N ILE A 122 -1.01 -17.65 3.78
CA ILE A 122 -1.38 -19.06 3.97
C ILE A 122 -1.56 -19.37 5.45
N THR A 123 -0.62 -18.94 6.30
CA THR A 123 -0.67 -19.16 7.76
C THR A 123 -1.91 -18.53 8.37
N MET A 124 -2.23 -17.29 7.98
CA MET A 124 -3.46 -16.59 8.35
C MET A 124 -4.70 -17.38 7.92
N SER A 125 -4.76 -17.86 6.68
CA SER A 125 -5.92 -18.59 6.15
C SER A 125 -6.18 -19.93 6.85
N LEU A 126 -5.14 -20.55 7.39
CA LEU A 126 -5.21 -21.80 8.14
C LEU A 126 -5.50 -21.59 9.64
N GLY A 127 -5.57 -20.34 10.11
CA GLY A 127 -5.81 -20.01 11.52
C GLY A 127 -4.64 -20.37 12.44
N ILE A 128 -3.40 -20.41 11.92
CA ILE A 128 -2.19 -20.80 12.67
C ILE A 128 -1.47 -19.56 13.27
N SER A 129 -2.16 -18.40 13.33
CA SER A 129 -1.56 -17.14 13.75
C SER A 129 -1.66 -16.84 15.25
#